data_AF-A0A1U7WVB9-F1
#
_entry.id   AF-A0A1U7WVB9-F1
#
_cell.length_a   1.000
_cell.length_b   1.000
_cell.length_c   1.000
_cell.angle_alpha   90.00
_cell.angle_beta   90.00
_cell.angle_gamma   90.00
#
_symmetry.space_group_name_H-M   'P 1'
#
loop_
_entity.id
_entity.type
_entity.pdbx_description
1 polymer ?
#
loop_
_entity_poly.entity_id
_entity_poly.type
_entity_poly.pdbx_seq_one_letter_code
_entity_poly.pdbx_strand_id
1 'polypeptide(L)'
;MAKIQRCNYVMYLLVLILLMMNIFFFIKELESKSKCSEQEKKKLSWSQRAAEEAEAVASISCSGHGKAYLDGLVVDGIPTCECYTCYAGPDCSLLIPNCSANAFD
;
A
#
# COMPACT_ATOMS: atom_id res chain seq x y z
N MET A 1 -15.86 35.05 -44.79
CA MET A 1 -14.74 34.21 -44.34
C MET A 1 -14.21 34.56 -42.93
N ALA A 2 -14.42 35.77 -42.39
CA ALA A 2 -13.93 36.14 -41.04
C ALA A 2 -14.62 35.44 -39.85
N LYS A 3 -15.89 35.01 -39.97
CA LYS A 3 -16.62 34.33 -38.87
C LYS A 3 -16.12 32.91 -38.58
N ILE A 4 -15.77 32.16 -39.63
CA ILE A 4 -15.29 30.77 -39.52
C ILE A 4 -13.89 30.72 -38.90
N GLN A 5 -13.03 31.67 -39.27
CA GLN A 5 -11.67 31.79 -38.72
C GLN A 5 -11.68 32.21 -37.24
N ARG A 6 -12.64 33.05 -36.83
CA ARG A 6 -12.85 33.43 -35.43
C ARG A 6 -13.40 32.28 -34.58
N CYS A 7 -14.31 31.46 -35.11
CA CYS A 7 -14.78 30.25 -34.42
C CYS A 7 -13.67 29.22 -34.22
N ASN A 8 -12.84 29.00 -35.25
CA ASN A 8 -11.72 28.05 -35.14
C ASN A 8 -10.69 28.50 -34.09
N TYR A 9 -10.41 29.81 -34.03
CA TYR A 9 -9.53 30.39 -33.00
C TYR A 9 -10.10 30.28 -31.58
N VAL A 10 -11.41 30.51 -31.40
CA VAL A 10 -12.07 30.35 -30.10
C VAL A 10 -12.07 28.90 -29.64
N MET A 11 -12.34 27.96 -30.54
CA MET A 11 -12.28 26.52 -30.22
C MET A 11 -10.88 26.08 -29.83
N TYR A 12 -9.85 26.54 -30.56
CA TYR A 12 -8.46 26.27 -30.25
C TYR A 12 -8.04 26.81 -28.88
N LEU A 13 -8.45 28.04 -28.55
CA LEU A 13 -8.21 28.65 -27.23
C LEU A 13 -8.83 27.83 -26.09
N LEU A 14 -10.06 27.34 -26.24
CA LEU A 14 -10.73 26.54 -25.23
C LEU A 14 -10.01 25.21 -24.99
N VAL A 15 -9.58 24.53 -26.06
CA VAL A 15 -8.81 23.28 -25.95
C VAL A 15 -7.48 23.51 -25.23
N LEU A 16 -6.77 24.60 -25.55
CA LEU A 16 -5.52 24.94 -24.86
C LEU A 16 -5.73 25.20 -23.37
N ILE A 17 -6.81 25.88 -22.99
CA ILE A 17 -7.13 26.14 -21.58
C ILE A 17 -7.37 24.82 -20.83
N LEU A 18 -8.13 23.89 -21.41
CA LEU A 18 -8.39 22.58 -20.81
C LEU A 18 -7.11 21.75 -20.66
N LEU A 19 -6.23 21.77 -21.66
CA LEU A 19 -4.92 21.10 -21.58
C LEU A 19 -4.05 21.69 -20.48
N MET A 20 -3.98 23.01 -20.36
CA MET A 20 -3.19 23.68 -19.32
C MET A 20 -3.70 23.37 -17.91
N MET A 21 -5.03 23.34 -17.70
CA MET A 21 -5.61 23.00 -16.41
C MET A 21 -5.33 21.53 -16.03
N ASN A 22 -5.45 20.60 -16.98
CA ASN A 22 -5.10 19.20 -16.74
C ASN A 22 -3.61 19.04 -16.41
N ILE A 23 -2.72 19.66 -17.19
CA ILE A 23 -1.27 19.62 -16.95
C ILE A 23 -0.93 20.20 -15.58
N PHE A 24 -1.53 21.33 -15.20
CA PHE A 24 -1.35 21.93 -13.88
C PHE A 24 -1.80 20.99 -12.75
N PHE A 25 -2.96 20.35 -12.89
CA PHE A 25 -3.46 19.36 -11.93
C PHE A 25 -2.50 18.18 -11.78
N PHE A 26 -2.05 17.60 -12.89
CA PHE A 26 -1.08 16.50 -12.89
C PHE A 26 0.26 16.90 -12.25
N ILE A 27 0.78 18.10 -12.53
CA ILE A 27 2.03 18.60 -11.90
C ILE A 27 1.84 18.73 -10.39
N LYS A 28 0.70 19.26 -9.93
CA LYS A 28 0.42 19.38 -8.49
C LYS A 28 0.26 18.05 -7.78
N GLU A 29 -0.32 17.05 -8.45
CA GLU A 29 -0.41 15.70 -7.90
C GLU A 29 0.97 15.02 -7.79
N LEU A 30 1.84 15.21 -8.80
CA LEU A 30 3.22 14.72 -8.77
C LEU A 30 4.05 15.42 -7.67
N GLU A 31 3.87 16.73 -7.49
CA GLU A 31 4.52 17.50 -6.42
C GLU A 31 4.02 17.08 -5.02
N SER A 32 2.75 16.73 -4.90
CA SER A 32 2.17 16.20 -3.65
C SER A 32 2.78 14.83 -3.28
N LYS A 33 2.88 13.91 -4.24
CA LYS A 33 3.48 12.59 -4.03
C LYS A 33 4.96 12.65 -3.68
N SER A 34 5.74 13.54 -4.31
CA SER A 34 7.16 13.70 -3.99
C SER A 34 7.39 14.27 -2.59
N LYS A 35 6.51 15.16 -2.13
CA LYS A 35 6.57 15.73 -0.78
C LYS A 35 6.28 14.70 0.31
N CYS A 36 5.43 13.71 0.05
CA CYS A 36 5.20 12.59 0.96
C CYS A 36 6.47 11.73 1.13
N SER A 37 7.17 11.39 0.04
CA SER A 37 8.39 10.58 0.16
C SER A 37 9.56 11.32 0.82
N GLU A 38 9.67 12.64 0.63
CA GLU A 38 10.70 13.43 1.31
C GLU A 38 10.34 13.74 2.78
N GLN A 39 9.05 13.90 3.11
CA GLN A 39 8.61 14.01 4.50
C GLN A 39 8.73 12.69 5.27
N GLU A 40 8.49 11.54 4.65
CA GLU A 40 8.71 10.22 5.27
C GLU A 40 10.16 10.07 5.73
N LYS A 41 11.13 10.46 4.90
CA LYS A 41 12.56 10.42 5.27
C LYS A 41 12.98 11.42 6.35
N LYS A 42 12.29 12.56 6.48
CA LYS A 42 12.67 13.62 7.44
C LYS A 42 11.86 13.65 8.74
N LYS A 43 10.70 12.98 8.84
CA LYS A 43 9.77 13.10 10.00
C LYS A 43 9.63 11.86 10.89
N LEU A 44 10.13 10.69 10.50
CA LEU A 44 9.99 9.45 11.28
C LEU A 44 11.19 9.13 12.17
N SER A 45 11.95 10.10 12.70
CA SER A 45 13.25 9.77 13.34
C SER A 45 13.17 8.79 14.52
N TRP A 46 12.13 8.88 15.36
CA TRP A 46 11.99 8.00 16.52
C TRP A 46 11.21 6.71 16.22
N SER A 47 10.22 6.77 15.32
CA SER A 47 9.33 5.66 15.01
C SER A 47 9.77 4.85 13.80
N GLN A 48 10.75 5.32 13.03
CA GLN A 48 11.22 4.64 11.82
C GLN A 48 11.63 3.20 12.10
N ARG A 49 12.46 2.98 13.11
CA ARG A 49 12.89 1.62 13.47
C ARG A 49 11.72 0.73 13.86
N ALA A 50 10.77 1.25 14.64
CA ALA A 50 9.59 0.50 15.04
C ALA A 50 8.68 0.16 13.85
N ALA A 51 8.54 1.09 12.90
CA ALA A 51 7.78 0.87 11.67
C ALA A 51 8.47 -0.15 10.76
N GLU A 52 9.79 -0.05 10.57
CA GLU A 52 10.58 -1.01 9.79
C GLU A 52 10.49 -2.43 10.37
N GLU A 53 10.59 -2.57 11.70
CA GLU A 53 10.43 -3.86 12.37
C GLU A 53 8.99 -4.41 12.20
N ALA A 54 7.96 -3.57 12.35
CA ALA A 54 6.57 -3.98 12.16
C ALA A 54 6.27 -4.41 10.71
N GLU A 55 6.76 -3.66 9.72
CA GLU A 55 6.61 -3.99 8.30
C GLU A 55 7.36 -5.26 7.93
N ALA A 56 8.58 -5.46 8.46
CA ALA A 56 9.35 -6.67 8.25
C ALA A 56 8.60 -7.91 8.75
N VAL A 57 8.04 -7.86 9.97
CA VAL A 57 7.26 -8.98 10.51
C VAL A 57 5.95 -9.19 9.74
N ALA A 58 5.25 -8.12 9.37
CA ALA A 58 4.03 -8.21 8.57
C ALA A 58 4.28 -8.79 7.17
N SER A 59 5.52 -8.72 6.66
CA SER A 59 5.91 -9.28 5.37
C SER A 59 6.20 -10.79 5.40
N ILE A 60 6.27 -11.41 6.59
CA ILE A 60 6.48 -12.86 6.72
C ILE A 60 5.30 -13.61 6.10
N SER A 61 5.61 -14.52 5.18
CA SER A 61 4.57 -15.31 4.50
C SER A 61 4.10 -16.47 5.38
N CYS A 62 2.87 -16.38 5.86
CA CYS A 62 2.17 -17.46 6.59
C CYS A 62 1.09 -18.12 5.73
N SER A 63 1.37 -18.30 4.43
CA SER A 63 0.52 -18.97 3.44
C SER A 63 -0.95 -18.51 3.35
N GLY A 64 -1.25 -17.30 3.86
CA GLY A 64 -2.61 -16.75 3.93
C GLY A 64 -3.48 -17.34 5.06
N HIS A 65 -2.92 -18.25 5.86
CA HIS A 65 -3.62 -19.00 6.91
C HIS A 65 -3.09 -18.70 8.32
N GLY A 66 -2.34 -17.61 8.46
CA GLY A 66 -1.81 -17.13 9.72
C GLY A 66 -1.21 -15.74 9.60
N LYS A 67 -0.64 -15.27 10.71
CA LYS A 67 0.08 -14.00 10.82
C LYS A 67 1.28 -14.17 11.75
N ALA A 68 2.35 -13.41 11.52
CA ALA A 68 3.44 -13.28 12.48
C ALA A 68 3.29 -11.95 13.24
N TYR A 69 3.72 -11.93 14.49
CA TYR A 69 3.70 -10.75 15.35
C TYR A 69 5.08 -10.44 15.91
N LEU A 70 5.35 -9.16 16.21
CA LEU A 70 6.64 -8.70 16.72
C LEU A 70 7.02 -9.37 18.05
N ASP A 71 6.01 -9.66 18.86
CA ASP A 71 6.07 -10.31 20.16
C ASP A 71 5.77 -11.82 20.10
N GLY A 72 5.64 -12.37 18.89
CA GLY A 72 5.44 -13.80 18.68
C GLY A 72 6.64 -14.63 19.13
N LEU A 73 6.44 -15.95 19.24
CA LEU A 73 7.52 -16.88 19.54
C LEU A 73 8.61 -16.78 18.45
N VAL A 74 9.88 -16.65 18.85
CA VAL A 74 11.00 -16.50 17.92
C VAL A 74 11.75 -17.82 17.77
N VAL A 75 11.90 -18.30 16.53
CA VAL A 75 12.72 -19.47 16.18
C VAL A 75 13.72 -19.02 15.12
N ASP A 76 15.00 -19.33 15.32
CA ASP A 76 16.11 -18.91 14.44
C ASP A 76 16.17 -17.39 14.17
N GLY A 77 15.71 -16.59 15.13
CA GLY A 77 15.71 -15.13 15.04
C GLY A 77 14.55 -14.53 14.25
N ILE A 78 13.59 -15.35 13.81
CA ILE A 78 12.39 -14.90 13.07
C ILE A 78 11.14 -15.26 13.89
N PRO A 79 10.16 -14.35 14.05
CA PRO A 79 8.88 -14.69 14.67
C PRO A 79 8.13 -15.75 13.87
N THR A 80 7.63 -16.77 14.57
CA THR A 80 6.85 -17.86 13.96
C THR A 80 5.45 -17.40 13.58
N CYS A 81 4.88 -18.03 12.56
CA CYS A 81 3.50 -17.81 12.19
C CYS A 81 2.54 -18.35 13.26
N GLU A 82 1.59 -17.52 13.67
CA GLU A 82 0.41 -17.91 14.41
C GLU A 82 -0.71 -18.24 13.42
N CYS A 83 -1.08 -19.52 13.38
CA CYS A 83 -2.03 -20.04 12.41
C CYS A 83 -3.49 -19.84 12.86
N TYR A 84 -4.37 -19.64 11.89
CA TYR A 84 -5.80 -19.68 12.11
C TYR A 84 -6.27 -21.09 12.46
N THR A 85 -7.49 -21.18 13.01
CA THR A 85 -8.13 -22.44 13.35
C THR A 85 -8.10 -23.43 12.19
N CYS A 86 -7.73 -24.68 12.49
CA CYS A 86 -7.57 -25.79 11.54
C CYS A 86 -6.34 -25.73 10.61
N TYR A 87 -5.42 -24.79 10.80
CA TYR A 87 -4.15 -24.75 10.07
C TYR A 87 -2.94 -24.98 10.98
N ALA A 88 -1.88 -25.57 10.42
CA ALA A 88 -0.65 -25.92 11.12
C ALA A 88 0.57 -25.86 10.19
N GLY A 89 1.75 -26.16 10.75
CA GLY A 89 3.02 -26.09 10.05
C GLY A 89 3.74 -24.76 10.29
N PRO A 90 5.02 -24.66 9.90
CA PRO A 90 5.84 -23.47 10.16
C PRO A 90 5.31 -22.21 9.45
N ASP A 91 4.59 -22.38 8.34
CA ASP A 91 4.01 -21.34 7.51
C ASP A 91 2.47 -21.41 7.45
N CYS A 92 1.83 -22.20 8.30
CA CYS A 92 0.38 -22.42 8.31
C CYS A 92 -0.22 -23.03 7.03
N SER A 93 0.58 -23.69 6.19
CA SER A 93 0.08 -24.32 4.95
C SER A 93 -0.68 -25.65 5.16
N LEU A 94 -0.55 -26.28 6.32
CA LEU A 94 -1.09 -27.63 6.55
C LEU A 94 -2.50 -27.56 7.12
N LEU A 95 -3.49 -28.00 6.35
CA LEU A 95 -4.86 -28.18 6.81
C LEU A 95 -4.96 -29.43 7.72
N ILE A 96 -5.52 -29.26 8.92
CA ILE A 96 -5.76 -30.36 9.85
C ILE A 96 -7.06 -31.09 9.44
N PRO A 97 -7.01 -32.39 9.09
CA PRO A 97 -8.19 -33.14 8.71
C PRO A 97 -9.11 -33.36 9.92
N ASN A 98 -10.43 -33.39 9.68
CA ASN A 98 -11.46 -33.55 10.72
C ASN A 98 -11.43 -32.48 11.83
N CYS A 99 -10.91 -31.29 11.53
CA CYS A 99 -10.99 -30.15 12.43
C CYS A 99 -12.36 -29.48 12.36
N SER A 100 -12.97 -29.20 13.52
CA SER A 100 -14.24 -28.47 13.58
C SER A 100 -14.01 -26.99 13.34
N ALA A 101 -14.76 -26.41 12.41
CA ALA A 101 -14.77 -24.97 12.20
C ALA A 101 -15.24 -24.27 13.49
N ASN A 102 -14.47 -23.26 13.92
CA ASN A 102 -14.84 -22.37 15.00
C ASN A 102 -15.23 -21.02 14.39
N ALA A 103 -16.45 -20.55 14.65
CA ALA A 103 -16.96 -19.27 14.16
C ALA A 103 -17.41 -18.36 15.31
N PHE A 104 -16.87 -18.59 16.52
CA PHE A 104 -17.23 -17.85 17.73
C PHE A 104 -16.29 -16.67 18.05
N ASP A 105 -15.47 -16.25 17.08
CA ASP A 105 -14.59 -15.06 17.16
C ASP A 105 -15.19 -13.86 16.43
#